data_AF-A0A7Y5YBJ1-F1
#
_entry.id   AF-A0A7Y5YBJ1-F1
#
_cell.length_a   1.000
_cell.length_b   1.000
_cell.length_c   1.000
_cell.angle_alpha   90.00
_cell.angle_beta   90.00
_cell.angle_gamma   90.00
#
_symmetry.space_group_name_H-M   'P 1'
#
loop_
_entity.id
_entity.type
_entity.pdbx_description
1 polymer ?
#
loop_
_entity_poly.entity_id
_entity_poly.type
_entity_poly.pdbx_seq_one_letter_code
_entity_poly.pdbx_strand_id
1 'polypeptide(L)'
;MHELPRPQSCTHPTAACHGCRAEMREAALREAPGKPIVLLRPAPVTVRSAPATALAYTVTDVLIEWEADSGYHLRWEASWLVRRVQATGAAMAGHEAHQLQEAV
;
A
#
# COMPACT_ATOMS: atom_id res chain seq x y z
N MET A 1 11.88 12.82 6.29
CA MET A 1 10.62 12.20 6.78
C MET A 1 9.50 13.09 6.29
N HIS A 2 8.82 12.71 5.20
CA HIS A 2 7.74 13.50 4.61
C HIS A 2 6.54 12.58 4.42
N GLU A 3 5.51 12.78 5.25
CA GLU A 3 4.17 12.29 4.96
C GLU A 3 3.47 13.33 4.12
N LEU A 4 2.87 12.90 3.02
CA LEU A 4 2.14 13.77 2.13
C LEU A 4 0.74 14.02 2.72
N PRO A 5 0.41 15.28 3.06
CA PRO A 5 -0.91 15.60 3.58
C PRO A 5 -1.97 15.37 2.51
N ARG A 6 -3.18 15.06 2.96
CA ARG A 6 -4.34 14.77 2.12
C ARG A 6 -4.62 15.91 1.12
N PRO A 7 -5.03 15.59 -0.12
CA PRO A 7 -5.67 16.57 -1.00
C PRO A 7 -6.96 17.07 -0.35
N GLN A 8 -7.04 18.38 -0.09
CA GLN A 8 -8.19 19.02 0.58
C GLN A 8 -9.46 19.06 -0.31
N SER A 9 -9.34 18.67 -1.58
CA SER A 9 -10.37 18.80 -2.62
C SER A 9 -11.36 17.64 -2.69
N CYS A 10 -11.15 16.54 -1.96
CA CYS A 10 -12.04 15.39 -1.98
C CYS A 10 -13.02 15.38 -0.80
N THR A 11 -14.32 15.49 -1.07
CA THR A 11 -15.43 15.30 -0.11
C THR A 11 -15.81 13.82 0.10
N HIS A 12 -15.21 12.90 -0.66
CA HIS A 12 -15.41 11.46 -0.51
C HIS A 12 -14.59 10.91 0.66
N PRO A 13 -15.10 9.92 1.41
CA PRO A 13 -14.30 9.21 2.41
C PRO A 13 -13.04 8.62 1.76
N THR A 14 -11.88 8.89 2.38
CA THR A 14 -10.53 8.60 1.86
C THR A 14 -10.28 7.14 1.49
N ALA A 15 -11.03 6.22 2.09
CA ALA A 15 -10.96 4.79 1.81
C ALA A 15 -11.56 4.41 0.44
N ALA A 16 -12.45 5.22 -0.14
CA ALA A 16 -13.28 4.82 -1.28
C ALA A 16 -13.00 5.56 -2.59
N CYS A 17 -12.26 6.67 -2.57
CA CYS A 17 -12.04 7.45 -3.80
C CYS A 17 -10.75 7.05 -4.53
N HIS A 18 -10.92 6.28 -5.60
CA HIS A 18 -9.83 5.91 -6.50
C HIS A 18 -9.10 7.12 -7.11
N GLY A 19 -9.81 8.22 -7.38
CA GLY A 19 -9.23 9.46 -7.92
C GLY A 19 -8.23 10.11 -6.96
N CYS A 20 -8.61 10.31 -5.70
CA CYS A 20 -7.72 10.95 -4.72
C CYS A 20 -6.48 10.08 -4.43
N ARG A 21 -6.60 8.74 -4.47
CA ARG A 21 -5.45 7.83 -4.34
C ARG A 21 -4.46 7.98 -5.50
N ALA A 22 -4.94 8.10 -6.73
CA ALA A 22 -4.09 8.31 -7.90
C ALA A 22 -3.34 9.65 -7.80
N GLU A 23 -4.04 10.74 -7.46
CA GLU A 23 -3.44 12.06 -7.27
C GLU A 23 -2.38 12.06 -6.16
N MET A 24 -2.64 11.41 -5.02
CA MET A 24 -1.67 11.27 -3.94
C MET A 24 -0.42 10.49 -4.38
N ARG A 25 -0.60 9.41 -5.16
CA ARG A 25 0.52 8.64 -5.71
C ARG A 25 1.35 9.49 -6.67
N GLU A 26 0.72 10.24 -7.57
CA GLU A 26 1.42 11.15 -8.49
C GLU A 26 2.16 12.26 -7.75
N ALA A 27 1.57 12.83 -6.69
CA ALA A 27 2.26 13.79 -5.83
C ALA A 27 3.48 13.17 -5.15
N ALA A 28 3.35 11.96 -4.57
CA ALA A 28 4.46 11.25 -3.92
C ALA A 28 5.59 10.90 -4.87
N LEU A 29 5.28 10.55 -6.12
CA LEU A 29 6.30 10.29 -7.13
C LEU A 29 7.06 11.57 -7.52
N ARG A 30 6.39 12.73 -7.56
CA ARG A 30 7.06 14.02 -7.81
C ARG A 30 7.98 14.43 -6.66
N GLU A 31 7.61 14.09 -5.43
CA GLU A 31 8.36 14.40 -4.20
C GLU A 31 9.34 13.30 -3.79
N ALA A 32 9.70 12.38 -4.69
CA ALA A 32 10.60 11.29 -4.37
C ALA A 32 11.94 11.81 -3.82
N PRO A 33 12.49 11.19 -2.76
CA PRO A 33 13.71 11.65 -2.10
C PRO A 33 14.98 11.47 -2.94
N GLY A 34 14.88 10.80 -4.08
CA GLY A 34 15.99 10.59 -5.00
C GLY A 34 15.54 10.18 -6.40
N LYS A 35 16.48 10.20 -7.35
CA LYS A 35 16.31 9.71 -8.72
C LYS A 35 17.42 8.72 -9.08
N PRO A 36 17.19 7.73 -9.97
CA PRO A 36 15.92 7.46 -10.66
C PRO A 36 14.86 6.85 -9.73
N ILE A 37 13.59 6.95 -10.17
CA ILE A 37 12.46 6.28 -9.53
C ILE A 37 12.10 5.07 -10.40
N VAL A 38 11.96 3.91 -9.79
CA VAL A 38 11.54 2.68 -10.46
C VAL A 38 10.15 2.30 -9.96
N LEU A 39 9.20 2.21 -10.90
CA LEU A 39 7.84 1.77 -10.59
C LEU A 39 7.81 0.24 -10.44
N LEU A 40 7.10 -0.22 -9.42
CA LEU A 40 6.91 -1.63 -9.12
C LEU A 40 5.50 -2.06 -9.55
N ARG A 41 5.37 -3.34 -9.87
CA ARG A 41 4.07 -3.98 -9.67
C ARG A 41 3.79 -4.00 -8.16
N PRO A 42 2.58 -3.62 -7.70
CA PRO A 42 2.24 -3.62 -6.28
C PRO A 42 2.69 -4.92 -5.61
N ALA A 43 3.52 -4.81 -4.58
CA ALA A 43 4.15 -5.95 -3.93
C ALA A 43 3.90 -5.90 -2.42
N PRO A 44 3.49 -7.01 -1.79
CA PRO A 44 3.28 -7.06 -0.34
C PRO A 44 4.61 -6.93 0.39
N VAL A 45 4.64 -6.02 1.36
CA VAL A 45 5.80 -5.75 2.22
C VAL A 45 5.35 -5.58 3.66
N THR A 46 6.31 -5.61 4.57
CA THR A 46 6.14 -5.16 5.95
C THR A 46 7.12 -4.04 6.24
N VAL A 47 6.65 -3.00 6.94
CA VAL A 47 7.48 -1.90 7.44
C VAL A 47 7.32 -1.82 8.94
N ARG A 48 8.40 -2.01 9.69
CA ARG A 48 8.38 -2.05 11.16
C ARG A 48 7.27 -2.98 11.72
N SER A 49 7.08 -4.13 11.08
CA SER A 49 6.04 -5.13 11.38
C SER A 49 4.60 -4.76 11.00
N ALA A 50 4.34 -3.59 10.39
CA ALA A 50 3.04 -3.26 9.83
C ALA A 50 2.94 -3.72 8.36
N PRO A 51 1.85 -4.38 7.93
CA PRO A 51 1.65 -4.78 6.55
C PRO A 51 1.41 -3.54 5.67
N ALA A 52 2.01 -3.53 4.48
CA ALA A 52 1.86 -2.46 3.49
C ALA A 52 2.08 -3.01 2.07
N THR A 53 1.86 -2.16 1.07
CA THR A 53 2.09 -2.46 -0.34
C THR A 53 3.16 -1.51 -0.89
N ALA A 54 4.24 -2.04 -1.44
CA ALA A 54 5.26 -1.26 -2.13
C ALA A 54 4.84 -0.96 -3.58
N LEU A 55 5.02 0.28 -4.01
CA LEU A 55 4.59 0.80 -5.31
C LEU A 55 5.74 1.29 -6.20
N ALA A 56 6.81 1.81 -5.59
CA ALA A 56 7.98 2.32 -6.30
C ALA A 56 9.20 2.29 -5.37
N TYR A 57 10.41 2.38 -5.92
CA TYR A 57 11.62 2.56 -5.14
C TYR A 57 12.61 3.54 -5.79
N THR A 58 13.41 4.17 -4.94
CA THR A 58 14.67 4.85 -5.29
C THR A 58 15.82 4.02 -4.71
N VAL A 59 17.06 4.46 -4.91
CA VAL A 59 18.23 3.78 -4.30
C VAL A 59 18.10 3.65 -2.78
N THR A 60 17.49 4.63 -2.11
CA THR A 60 17.47 4.73 -0.64
C THR A 60 16.10 4.45 -0.03
N ASP A 61 15.01 4.60 -0.78
CA ASP A 61 13.65 4.61 -0.23
C ASP A 61 12.67 3.80 -1.08
N VAL A 62 11.59 3.34 -0.46
CA VAL A 62 10.49 2.62 -1.08
C VAL A 62 9.20 3.37 -0.77
N LEU A 63 8.42 3.65 -1.82
CA LEU A 63 7.09 4.21 -1.68
C LEU A 63 6.13 3.10 -1.27
N ILE A 64 5.55 3.25 -0.09
CA ILE A 64 4.60 2.29 0.48
C ILE A 64 3.23 2.93 0.67
N GLU A 65 2.18 2.14 0.44
CA GLU A 65 0.80 2.47 0.80
C GLU A 65 0.23 1.46 1.78
N TRP A 66 -0.67 1.92 2.64
CA TRP A 66 -1.44 1.05 3.53
C TRP A 66 -2.76 1.73 3.89
N GLU A 67 -3.73 0.94 4.35
CA GLU A 67 -4.97 1.44 4.91
C GLU A 67 -4.92 1.24 6.42
N ALA A 68 -5.26 2.28 7.18
CA ALA A 68 -5.44 2.21 8.64
C ALA A 68 -6.82 2.77 9.01
N ASP A 69 -7.19 2.74 10.29
CA ASP A 69 -8.49 3.26 10.76
C ASP A 69 -8.71 4.75 10.39
N SER A 70 -7.61 5.49 10.22
CA SER A 70 -7.62 6.88 9.76
C SER A 70 -7.63 7.05 8.23
N GLY A 71 -7.78 5.96 7.46
CA GLY A 71 -7.90 5.96 6.01
C GLY A 71 -6.63 5.55 5.27
N TYR A 72 -6.56 5.96 4.01
CA TYR A 72 -5.45 5.68 3.10
C TYR A 72 -4.20 6.50 3.45
N HIS A 73 -3.07 5.81 3.55
CA HIS A 73 -1.76 6.40 3.82
C HIS A 73 -0.77 6.04 2.72
N LEU A 74 0.16 6.97 2.47
CA LEU A 74 1.18 6.84 1.45
C LEU A 74 2.45 7.55 1.92
N ARG A 75 3.60 6.85 1.92
CA ARG A 75 4.86 7.39 2.45
C ARG A 75 6.09 6.78 1.79
N TRP A 76 7.16 7.57 1.65
CA TRP A 76 8.50 7.07 1.36
C TRP A 76 9.17 6.58 2.64
N GLU A 77 9.60 5.32 2.63
CA GLU A 77 10.29 4.67 3.72
C GLU A 77 11.69 4.25 3.33
N ALA A 78 12.65 4.41 4.24
CA ALA A 78 14.00 3.98 3.97
C ALA A 78 14.03 2.47 3.69
N SER A 79 14.72 2.05 2.63
CA SER A 79 14.66 0.68 2.11
C SER A 79 15.04 -0.38 3.14
N TRP A 80 15.94 -0.04 4.07
CA TRP A 80 16.37 -0.90 5.17
C TRP A 80 15.28 -1.16 6.24
N LEU A 81 14.21 -0.38 6.26
CA LEU A 81 13.03 -0.60 7.11
C LEU A 81 11.97 -1.49 6.44
N VAL A 82 12.10 -1.73 5.14
CA VAL A 82 11.11 -2.45 4.33
C VAL A 82 11.55 -3.88 4.11
N ARG A 83 10.69 -4.83 4.48
CA ARG A 83 10.92 -6.26 4.25
C ARG A 83 9.89 -6.80 3.29
N ARG A 84 10.34 -7.51 2.26
CA ARG A 84 9.45 -8.20 1.33
C ARG A 84 8.79 -9.38 2.04
N VAL A 85 7.48 -9.49 1.90
CA VAL A 85 6.77 -10.71 2.28
C VAL A 85 6.98 -11.71 1.15
N GLN A 86 7.66 -12.81 1.43
CA GLN A 86 7.63 -13.93 0.51
C GLN A 86 6.20 -14.47 0.55
N ALA A 87 5.54 -14.50 -0.60
CA ALA A 87 4.37 -15.35 -0.76
C ALA A 87 4.88 -16.79 -0.64
N THR A 88 5.04 -17.29 0.59
CA THR A 88 5.02 -18.72 0.84
C THR A 88 3.71 -19.20 0.26
N GLY A 89 3.77 -20.10 -0.72
CA GLY A 89 2.59 -20.68 -1.38
C GLY A 89 1.66 -21.32 -0.36
N ALA A 90 0.75 -20.51 0.18
CA ALA A 90 -0.35 -20.87 1.05
C ALA A 90 -1.59 -20.13 0.52
N ALA A 91 -1.93 -20.38 -0.74
CA ALA A 91 -3.31 -20.75 -0.99
C ALA A 91 -3.59 -22.00 -0.13
N MET A 92 -4.76 -22.07 0.50
CA MET A 92 -5.22 -23.07 1.49
C MET A 92 -5.28 -22.55 2.94
N ALA A 93 -6.23 -21.65 3.23
CA ALA A 93 -7.09 -21.73 4.43
C ALA A 93 -8.00 -20.50 4.53
N GLY A 94 -9.31 -20.70 4.37
CA GLY A 94 -10.32 -19.86 5.00
C GLY A 94 -11.17 -19.00 4.05
N HIS A 95 -12.03 -19.62 3.24
CA HIS A 95 -13.44 -19.19 3.03
C HIS A 95 -14.25 -20.16 2.13
N GLU A 96 -14.09 -21.47 2.27
CA GLU A 96 -15.09 -22.44 1.77
C GLU A 96 -15.49 -23.40 2.90
N ALA A 97 -16.44 -22.94 3.71
CA ALA A 97 -17.18 -23.77 4.65
C ALA A 97 -18.55 -23.13 4.93
N HIS A 98 -19.37 -22.95 3.89
CA HIS A 98 -20.81 -22.77 4.07
C HIS A 98 -21.57 -23.21 2.80
N GLN A 99 -21.48 -24.48 2.45
CA GLN A 99 -22.32 -25.04 1.39
C GLN A 99 -22.60 -26.54 1.59
N LEU A 100 -23.05 -26.95 2.78
CA LEU A 100 -23.68 -28.26 3.01
C LEU A 100 -24.76 -28.17 4.11
N GLN A 101 -25.90 -27.59 3.75
CA GLN A 101 -27.24 -27.78 4.31
C GLN A 101 -28.13 -27.02 3.34
N GLU A 102 -28.87 -27.65 2.44
CA GLU A 102 -30.11 -28.38 2.72
C GLU A 102 -30.33 -29.49 1.68
N ALA A 103 -30.58 -30.71 2.17
CA ALA A 103 -31.33 -31.74 1.46
C ALA A 103 -32.03 -32.60 2.52
N VAL A 104 -33.31 -32.30 2.76
CA VAL A 104 -34.29 -33.17 3.40
C VAL A 104 -35.51 -33.22 2.49
#